data_AF-A0A9W8ZAM9-F1
#
_entry.id   AF-A0A9W8ZAM9-F1
#
_cell.length_a   1.000
_cell.length_b   1.000
_cell.length_c   1.000
_cell.angle_alpha   90.00
_cell.angle_beta   90.00
_cell.angle_gamma   90.00
#
_symmetry.space_group_name_H-M   'P 1'
#
loop_
_entity.id
_entity.type
_entity.pdbx_description
1 polymer ?
#
loop_
_entity_poly.entity_id
_entity_poly.type
_entity_poly.pdbx_seq_one_letter_code
_entity_poly.pdbx_strand_id
1 'polypeptide(L)'
;MDWLKASLLMLDRVVALASGHALEHLNALQRNIQPNESYDLIEEHVSACIKMLLDNPQPSTWLHCDAIALGFCSNLLLQQEQLYHLARLPYSNLYHVQKEKVELTLMFGRRMAWDMVRAALGSVDSKEEVARLPFAALCCVLRAAIAVLETCRLPGDEVVSKEEVKKLQRVVSWFAARWGVGQQFETKLADIMRNLGY
;
A
#
# COMPACT_ATOMS: atom_id res chain seq x y z
N MET A 1 5.32 -28.56 -12.31
CA MET A 1 6.07 -27.46 -11.65
C MET A 1 5.98 -26.16 -12.44
N ASP A 2 5.74 -26.20 -13.75
CA ASP A 2 5.69 -25.01 -14.61
C ASP A 2 4.34 -24.25 -14.58
N TRP A 3 3.24 -24.93 -14.27
CA TRP A 3 1.92 -24.30 -14.11
C TRP A 3 1.84 -23.32 -12.94
N LEU A 4 2.48 -23.63 -11.80
CA LEU A 4 2.51 -22.72 -10.64
C LEU A 4 3.27 -21.41 -10.97
N LYS A 5 4.40 -21.52 -11.67
CA LYS A 5 5.17 -20.34 -12.14
C LYS A 5 4.39 -19.51 -13.15
N ALA A 6 3.66 -20.15 -14.06
CA ALA A 6 2.79 -19.45 -15.00
C ALA A 6 1.63 -18.72 -14.30
N SER A 7 1.02 -19.34 -13.29
CA SER A 7 -0.02 -18.72 -12.47
C SER A 7 0.51 -17.55 -11.63
N LEU A 8 1.72 -17.66 -11.06
CA LEU A 8 2.39 -16.57 -10.33
C LEU A 8 2.68 -15.37 -11.25
N LEU A 9 3.29 -15.61 -12.41
CA LEU A 9 3.60 -14.55 -13.38
C LEU A 9 2.33 -13.86 -13.92
N MET A 10 1.22 -14.59 -14.01
CA MET A 10 -0.06 -14.02 -14.41
C MET A 10 -0.64 -13.14 -13.31
N LEU A 11 -0.48 -13.54 -12.05
CA LEU A 11 -0.93 -12.80 -10.88
C LEU A 11 -0.21 -11.46 -10.72
N ASP A 12 1.11 -11.45 -10.88
CA ASP A 12 1.93 -10.22 -10.81
C ASP A 12 1.54 -9.22 -11.90
N ARG A 13 1.20 -9.72 -13.09
CA ARG A 13 0.72 -8.88 -14.19
C ARG A 13 -0.65 -8.29 -13.90
N VAL A 14 -1.57 -9.06 -13.33
CA VAL A 14 -2.89 -8.57 -12.95
C VAL A 14 -2.78 -7.47 -11.90
N VAL A 15 -1.93 -7.66 -10.88
CA VAL A 15 -1.66 -6.62 -9.87
C VAL A 15 -1.03 -5.39 -10.52
N ALA A 16 0.01 -5.57 -11.34
CA ALA A 16 0.69 -4.45 -11.98
C ALA A 16 -0.26 -3.64 -12.87
N LEU A 17 -1.17 -4.30 -13.59
CA LEU A 17 -2.20 -3.64 -14.38
C LEU A 17 -3.17 -2.88 -13.48
N ALA A 18 -3.79 -3.53 -12.49
CA ALA A 18 -4.73 -2.90 -11.57
C ALA A 18 -4.10 -1.69 -10.84
N SER A 19 -2.86 -1.82 -10.39
CA SER A 19 -2.07 -0.74 -9.80
C SER A 19 -1.77 0.37 -10.80
N GLY A 20 -1.52 0.04 -12.07
CA GLY A 20 -1.34 1.01 -13.16
C GLY A 20 -2.57 1.89 -13.36
N HIS A 21 -3.77 1.28 -13.43
CA HIS A 21 -5.04 2.00 -13.51
C HIS A 21 -5.25 2.93 -12.31
N ALA A 22 -4.98 2.45 -11.09
CA ALA A 22 -5.04 3.28 -9.89
C ALA A 22 -4.06 4.46 -9.95
N LEU A 23 -2.81 4.24 -10.36
CA LEU A 23 -1.80 5.30 -10.48
C LEU A 23 -2.16 6.33 -11.56
N GLU A 24 -2.71 5.92 -12.69
CA GLU A 24 -3.17 6.83 -13.74
C GLU A 24 -4.29 7.74 -13.22
N HIS A 25 -5.28 7.14 -12.54
CA HIS A 25 -6.38 7.89 -11.94
C HIS A 25 -5.90 8.87 -10.86
N LEU A 26 -5.00 8.42 -9.97
CA LEU A 26 -4.36 9.28 -8.98
C LEU A 26 -3.65 10.47 -9.64
N ASN A 27 -2.84 10.22 -10.66
CA ASN A 27 -2.11 11.26 -11.36
C ASN A 27 -3.06 12.25 -12.09
N ALA A 28 -4.18 11.76 -12.64
CA ALA A 28 -5.20 12.62 -13.23
C ALA A 28 -5.83 13.54 -12.17
N LEU A 29 -6.29 12.98 -11.03
CA LEU A 29 -6.87 13.76 -9.93
C LEU A 29 -5.89 14.79 -9.36
N GLN A 30 -4.63 14.43 -9.14
CA GLN A 30 -3.61 15.34 -8.63
C GLN A 30 -3.30 16.51 -9.57
N ARG A 31 -3.48 16.32 -10.88
CA ARG A 31 -3.31 17.35 -11.90
C ARG A 31 -4.61 18.10 -12.20
N ASN A 32 -5.70 17.81 -11.50
CA ASN A 32 -7.06 18.30 -11.78
C ASN A 32 -7.50 18.02 -13.24
N ILE A 33 -7.10 16.86 -13.76
CA ILE A 33 -7.51 16.35 -15.08
C ILE A 33 -8.58 15.27 -14.85
N GLN A 34 -9.58 15.22 -15.74
CA GLN A 34 -10.60 14.19 -15.69
C GLN A 34 -9.98 12.79 -15.92
N PRO A 35 -10.14 11.84 -14.98
CA PRO A 35 -9.66 10.48 -15.19
C PRO A 35 -10.41 9.76 -16.32
N ASN A 36 -9.70 8.87 -17.02
CA ASN A 36 -10.27 8.05 -18.10
C ASN A 36 -11.31 7.04 -17.59
N GLU A 37 -11.08 6.49 -16.40
CA GLU A 37 -11.95 5.52 -15.76
C GLU A 37 -12.52 6.08 -14.44
N SER A 38 -13.72 5.65 -14.08
CA SER A 38 -14.36 6.05 -12.84
C SER A 38 -13.65 5.44 -11.63
N TYR A 39 -13.71 6.13 -10.50
CA TYR A 39 -13.17 5.64 -9.24
C TYR A 39 -13.77 4.26 -8.86
N ASP A 40 -15.08 4.07 -9.01
CA ASP A 40 -15.74 2.81 -8.63
C ASP A 40 -15.25 1.62 -9.45
N LEU A 41 -14.99 1.81 -10.75
CA LEU A 41 -14.47 0.74 -11.62
C LEU A 41 -13.05 0.32 -11.22
N ILE A 42 -12.19 1.31 -10.93
CA ILE A 42 -10.81 1.04 -10.52
C ILE A 42 -10.79 0.42 -9.12
N GLU A 43 -11.62 0.90 -8.19
CA GLU A 43 -11.75 0.32 -6.86
C GLU A 43 -12.19 -1.13 -6.94
N GLU A 44 -13.20 -1.44 -7.76
CA GLU A 44 -13.64 -2.82 -8.00
C GLU A 44 -12.51 -3.70 -8.53
N HIS A 45 -11.74 -3.24 -9.53
CA HIS A 45 -10.62 -3.99 -10.08
C HIS A 45 -9.52 -4.24 -9.05
N VAL A 46 -9.12 -3.22 -8.29
CA VAL A 46 -8.08 -3.34 -7.27
C VAL A 46 -8.55 -4.24 -6.12
N SER A 47 -9.78 -4.07 -5.64
CA SER A 47 -10.38 -4.89 -4.58
C SER A 47 -10.57 -6.35 -5.00
N ALA A 48 -11.02 -6.60 -6.23
CA ALA A 48 -11.10 -7.95 -6.79
C ALA A 48 -9.72 -8.61 -6.88
N CYS A 49 -8.70 -7.85 -7.29
CA CYS A 49 -7.34 -8.33 -7.33
C CYS A 49 -6.82 -8.69 -5.93
N ILE A 50 -6.97 -7.81 -4.94
CA ILE A 50 -6.57 -8.08 -3.54
C ILE A 50 -7.29 -9.33 -3.03
N LYS A 51 -8.60 -9.44 -3.26
CA LYS A 51 -9.37 -10.61 -2.85
C LYS A 51 -8.84 -11.90 -3.47
N MET A 52 -8.57 -11.91 -4.77
CA MET A 52 -8.00 -13.07 -5.45
C MET A 52 -6.66 -13.51 -4.84
N LEU A 53 -5.80 -12.55 -4.45
CA LEU A 53 -4.51 -12.83 -3.81
C LEU A 53 -4.68 -13.43 -2.40
N LEU A 54 -5.71 -13.01 -1.67
CA LEU A 54 -6.00 -13.49 -0.31
C LEU A 54 -6.70 -14.84 -0.30
N ASP A 55 -7.62 -15.09 -1.24
CA ASP A 55 -8.41 -16.31 -1.32
C ASP A 55 -7.58 -17.49 -1.86
N ASN A 56 -6.54 -17.23 -2.66
CA ASN A 56 -5.64 -18.23 -3.21
C ASN A 56 -4.18 -17.97 -2.82
N PRO A 57 -3.83 -18.06 -1.53
CA PRO A 57 -2.45 -17.87 -1.11
C PRO A 57 -1.61 -19.01 -1.68
N GLN A 58 -0.76 -18.76 -2.69
CA GLN A 58 0.21 -19.78 -3.09
C GLN A 58 1.33 -19.88 -2.01
N PRO A 59 2.19 -20.93 -2.05
CA PRO A 59 3.14 -21.15 -0.97
C PRO A 59 3.97 -19.90 -0.74
N SER A 60 4.04 -19.52 0.53
CA SER A 60 4.68 -18.34 1.13
C SER A 60 6.06 -18.04 0.56
N THR A 61 6.08 -17.39 -0.59
CA THR A 61 7.29 -16.83 -1.20
C THR A 61 7.23 -15.32 -1.06
N TRP A 62 8.38 -14.67 -0.89
CA TRP A 62 8.49 -13.21 -0.87
C TRP A 62 7.93 -12.54 -2.14
N LEU A 63 7.81 -13.32 -3.23
CA LEU A 63 7.15 -12.98 -4.51
C LEU A 63 5.61 -12.93 -4.43
N HIS A 64 5.00 -13.23 -3.28
CA HIS A 64 3.60 -12.89 -3.04
C HIS A 64 3.46 -11.62 -2.20
N CYS A 65 4.45 -11.35 -1.36
CA CYS A 65 4.47 -10.18 -0.51
C CYS A 65 4.62 -8.89 -1.33
N ASP A 66 5.31 -8.89 -2.47
CA ASP A 66 5.34 -7.77 -3.42
C ASP A 66 3.98 -7.49 -4.05
N ALA A 67 3.33 -8.50 -4.63
CA ALA A 67 2.06 -8.38 -5.32
C ALA A 67 0.94 -7.91 -4.38
N ILE A 68 0.84 -8.54 -3.20
CA ILE A 68 -0.13 -8.17 -2.18
C ILE A 68 0.15 -6.76 -1.64
N ALA A 69 1.42 -6.45 -1.33
CA ALA A 69 1.79 -5.12 -0.84
C ALA A 69 1.53 -4.02 -1.87
N LEU A 70 1.78 -4.28 -3.15
CA LEU A 70 1.52 -3.33 -4.23
C LEU A 70 0.02 -3.10 -4.42
N GLY A 71 -0.78 -4.17 -4.37
CA GLY A 71 -2.25 -4.08 -4.41
C GLY A 71 -2.79 -3.23 -3.27
N PHE A 72 -2.41 -3.54 -2.02
CA PHE A 72 -2.82 -2.75 -0.87
C PHE A 72 -2.34 -1.31 -0.94
N CYS A 73 -1.08 -1.07 -1.31
CA CYS A 73 -0.55 0.29 -1.46
C CYS A 73 -1.38 1.10 -2.47
N SER A 74 -1.71 0.49 -3.62
CA SER A 74 -2.48 1.15 -4.66
C SER A 74 -3.89 1.47 -4.19
N ASN A 75 -4.55 0.53 -3.50
CA ASN A 75 -5.86 0.75 -2.91
C ASN A 75 -5.82 1.90 -1.91
N LEU A 76 -4.90 1.86 -0.94
CA LEU A 76 -4.79 2.89 0.11
C LEU A 76 -4.64 4.30 -0.45
N LEU A 77 -3.76 4.47 -1.44
CA LEU A 77 -3.55 5.77 -2.06
C LEU A 77 -4.78 6.21 -2.88
N LEU A 78 -5.40 5.28 -3.62
CA LEU A 78 -6.63 5.54 -4.37
C LEU A 78 -7.75 6.03 -3.45
N GLN A 79 -7.98 5.34 -2.33
CA GLN A 79 -8.98 5.74 -1.33
C GLN A 79 -8.67 7.12 -0.75
N GLN A 80 -7.42 7.40 -0.39
CA GLN A 80 -7.03 8.69 0.17
C GLN A 80 -7.24 9.85 -0.81
N GLU A 81 -6.86 9.67 -2.08
CA GLU A 81 -7.07 10.72 -3.08
C GLU A 81 -8.54 10.92 -3.39
N GLN A 82 -9.34 9.85 -3.39
CA GLN A 82 -10.79 9.97 -3.52
C GLN A 82 -11.40 10.79 -2.38
N LEU A 83 -10.92 10.62 -1.13
CA LEU A 83 -11.35 11.49 -0.02
C LEU A 83 -10.98 12.96 -0.26
N TYR A 84 -9.78 13.24 -0.78
CA TYR A 84 -9.39 14.62 -1.11
C TYR A 84 -10.24 15.21 -2.24
N HIS A 85 -10.53 14.42 -3.27
CA HIS A 85 -11.38 14.83 -4.38
C HIS A 85 -12.80 15.12 -3.89
N LEU A 86 -13.40 14.19 -3.15
CA LEU A 86 -14.72 14.36 -2.56
C LEU A 86 -14.78 15.63 -1.68
N ALA A 87 -13.75 15.89 -0.87
CA ALA A 87 -13.70 17.07 0.00
C ALA A 87 -13.68 18.42 -0.77
N ARG A 88 -13.37 18.42 -2.07
CA ARG A 88 -13.41 19.60 -2.95
C ARG A 88 -14.76 19.79 -3.65
N LEU A 89 -15.65 18.79 -3.62
CA LEU A 89 -16.95 18.85 -4.28
C LEU A 89 -17.99 19.60 -3.41
N PRO A 90 -19.02 20.20 -4.04
CA PRO A 90 -20.13 20.79 -3.31
C PRO A 90 -20.84 19.75 -2.43
N TYR A 91 -21.18 20.12 -1.19
CA TYR A 91 -21.90 19.25 -0.27
C TYR A 91 -23.23 18.75 -0.87
N SER A 92 -23.40 17.44 -0.91
CA SER A 92 -24.63 16.76 -1.31
C SER A 92 -24.86 15.52 -0.45
N ASN A 93 -26.09 14.99 -0.40
CA ASN A 93 -26.36 13.74 0.32
C ASN A 93 -25.59 12.54 -0.25
N LEU A 94 -25.32 12.54 -1.55
CA LEU A 94 -24.50 11.52 -2.21
C LEU A 94 -23.03 11.58 -1.78
N TYR A 95 -22.51 12.78 -1.48
CA TYR A 95 -21.16 12.95 -0.95
C TYR A 95 -20.97 12.24 0.40
N HIS A 96 -21.95 12.28 1.31
CA HIS A 96 -21.84 11.63 2.61
C HIS A 96 -21.74 10.10 2.50
N VAL A 97 -22.59 9.48 1.68
CA VAL A 97 -22.60 8.02 1.49
C VAL A 97 -21.29 7.55 0.83
N GLN A 98 -20.84 8.26 -0.20
CA GLN A 98 -19.57 7.92 -0.86
C GLN A 98 -18.38 8.13 0.07
N LYS A 99 -18.35 9.23 0.81
CA LYS A 99 -17.29 9.51 1.79
C LYS A 99 -17.20 8.42 2.85
N GLU A 100 -18.33 8.02 3.45
CA GLU A 100 -18.35 6.98 4.48
C GLU A 100 -17.84 5.63 3.94
N LYS A 101 -18.27 5.24 2.73
CA LYS A 101 -17.76 4.04 2.05
C LYS A 101 -16.24 4.09 1.93
N VAL A 102 -15.70 5.20 1.40
CA VAL A 102 -14.26 5.37 1.17
C VAL A 102 -13.48 5.39 2.49
N GLU A 103 -14.00 6.05 3.53
CA GLU A 103 -13.37 6.09 4.87
C GLU A 103 -13.29 4.69 5.50
N LEU A 104 -14.36 3.91 5.42
CA LEU A 104 -14.38 2.53 5.92
C LEU A 104 -13.42 1.63 5.13
N THR A 105 -13.45 1.69 3.80
CA THR A 105 -12.53 0.91 2.95
C THR A 105 -11.08 1.25 3.26
N LEU A 106 -10.77 2.54 3.46
CA LEU A 106 -9.43 2.98 3.82
C LEU A 106 -9.01 2.46 5.21
N MET A 107 -9.90 2.53 6.21
CA MET A 107 -9.64 2.02 7.56
C MET A 107 -9.33 0.52 7.57
N PHE A 108 -10.20 -0.30 6.96
CA PHE A 108 -9.95 -1.74 6.89
C PHE A 108 -8.74 -2.09 6.02
N GLY A 109 -8.57 -1.39 4.89
CA GLY A 109 -7.42 -1.54 4.02
C GLY A 109 -6.11 -1.27 4.74
N ARG A 110 -6.04 -0.23 5.60
CA ARG A 110 -4.83 0.09 6.39
C ARG A 110 -4.49 -1.04 7.33
N ARG A 111 -5.48 -1.57 8.04
CA ARG A 111 -5.28 -2.65 9.00
C ARG A 111 -4.78 -3.93 8.32
N MET A 112 -5.40 -4.34 7.22
CA MET A 112 -4.97 -5.51 6.45
C MET A 112 -3.56 -5.32 5.87
N ALA A 113 -3.26 -4.15 5.30
CA ALA A 113 -1.95 -3.83 4.78
C ALA A 113 -0.89 -3.86 5.89
N TRP A 114 -1.20 -3.30 7.07
CA TRP A 114 -0.28 -3.29 8.20
C TRP A 114 -0.06 -4.67 8.79
N ASP A 115 -1.07 -5.52 8.88
CA ASP A 115 -0.90 -6.90 9.35
C ASP A 115 0.06 -7.69 8.44
N MET A 116 -0.04 -7.48 7.11
CA MET A 116 0.89 -8.04 6.14
C MET A 116 2.31 -7.45 6.28
N VAL A 117 2.44 -6.13 6.42
CA VAL A 117 3.72 -5.47 6.67
C VAL A 117 4.35 -5.97 7.97
N ARG A 118 3.58 -6.10 9.05
CA ARG A 118 4.03 -6.62 10.34
C ARG A 118 4.59 -8.04 10.20
N ALA A 119 3.91 -8.91 9.47
CA ALA A 119 4.40 -10.25 9.20
C ALA A 119 5.74 -10.24 8.43
N ALA A 120 5.85 -9.39 7.40
CA ALA A 120 7.07 -9.24 6.61
C ALA A 120 8.24 -8.57 7.38
N LEU A 121 7.96 -7.58 8.23
CA LEU A 121 8.97 -7.02 9.13
C LEU A 121 9.33 -8.03 10.22
N GLY A 122 8.38 -8.86 10.65
CA GLY A 122 8.55 -9.94 11.61
C GLY A 122 9.62 -10.96 11.21
N SER A 123 9.82 -11.17 9.90
CA SER A 123 10.83 -12.08 9.36
C SER A 123 12.20 -11.44 9.10
N VAL A 124 12.39 -10.17 9.49
CA VAL A 124 13.65 -9.44 9.35
C VAL A 124 14.12 -8.96 10.72
N ASP A 125 15.14 -9.63 11.25
CA ASP A 125 15.73 -9.34 12.55
C ASP A 125 17.18 -8.84 12.45
N SER A 126 17.79 -8.95 11.26
CA SER A 126 19.17 -8.51 11.02
C SER A 126 19.38 -7.80 9.67
N LYS A 127 20.48 -7.06 9.55
CA LYS A 127 20.89 -6.40 8.31
C LYS A 127 21.28 -7.42 7.23
N GLU A 128 21.82 -8.55 7.64
CA GLU A 128 22.25 -9.65 6.76
C GLU A 128 21.05 -10.32 6.08
N GLU A 129 19.90 -10.39 6.77
CA GLU A 129 18.66 -10.89 6.18
C GLU A 129 18.13 -9.96 5.10
N VAL A 130 18.15 -8.63 5.33
CA VAL A 130 17.80 -7.63 4.31
C VAL A 130 18.59 -7.84 3.02
N ALA A 131 19.87 -8.22 3.13
CA ALA A 131 20.72 -8.49 1.97
C ALA A 131 20.33 -9.74 1.17
N ARG A 132 19.58 -10.68 1.77
CA ARG A 132 19.10 -11.92 1.15
C ARG A 132 17.71 -11.79 0.55
N LEU A 133 16.99 -10.71 0.86
CA LEU A 133 15.65 -10.49 0.34
C LEU A 133 15.66 -9.93 -1.09
N PRO A 134 14.65 -10.29 -1.91
CA PRO A 134 14.46 -9.65 -3.21
C PRO A 134 14.21 -8.15 -3.05
N PHE A 135 14.92 -7.35 -3.84
CA PHE A 135 14.78 -5.89 -3.84
C PHE A 135 13.33 -5.44 -4.05
N ALA A 136 12.63 -6.01 -5.05
CA ALA A 136 11.26 -5.66 -5.37
C ALA A 136 10.28 -5.96 -4.22
N ALA A 137 10.42 -7.14 -3.59
CA ALA A 137 9.63 -7.54 -2.44
C ALA A 137 9.78 -6.55 -1.27
N LEU A 138 11.01 -6.19 -0.92
CA LEU A 138 11.25 -5.27 0.17
C LEU A 138 10.79 -3.84 -0.18
N CYS A 139 11.01 -3.37 -1.41
CA CYS A 139 10.45 -2.11 -1.89
C CYS A 139 8.93 -2.04 -1.75
N CYS A 140 8.21 -3.07 -2.20
CA CYS A 140 6.75 -3.09 -2.13
C CYS A 140 6.25 -3.10 -0.68
N VAL A 141 6.85 -3.93 0.20
CA VAL A 141 6.51 -3.96 1.63
C VAL A 141 6.77 -2.61 2.30
N LEU A 142 7.94 -2.01 2.07
CA LEU A 142 8.27 -0.69 2.63
C LEU A 142 7.34 0.39 2.08
N ARG A 143 6.96 0.32 0.80
CA ARG A 143 6.04 1.29 0.21
C ARG A 143 4.63 1.17 0.77
N ALA A 144 4.15 -0.06 1.00
CA ALA A 144 2.89 -0.32 1.67
C ALA A 144 2.90 0.17 3.12
N ALA A 145 4.00 -0.06 3.85
CA ALA A 145 4.19 0.46 5.20
C ALA A 145 4.08 1.99 5.24
N ILE A 146 4.77 2.68 4.32
CA ILE A 146 4.68 4.12 4.17
C ILE A 146 3.25 4.54 3.80
N ALA A 147 2.57 3.85 2.87
CA ALA A 147 1.20 4.19 2.48
C ALA A 147 0.22 4.09 3.66
N VAL A 148 0.36 3.08 4.53
CA VAL A 148 -0.44 2.98 5.76
C VAL A 148 -0.25 4.22 6.64
N LEU A 149 1.01 4.62 6.88
CA LEU A 149 1.31 5.79 7.71
C LEU A 149 0.88 7.12 7.05
N GLU A 150 1.06 7.27 5.74
CA GLU A 150 0.64 8.47 4.97
C GLU A 150 -0.87 8.70 5.00
N THR A 151 -1.62 7.60 5.03
CA THR A 151 -3.08 7.59 4.99
C THR A 151 -3.69 7.59 6.39
N CYS A 152 -2.88 7.44 7.44
CA CYS A 152 -3.32 7.48 8.84
C CYS A 152 -3.61 8.92 9.28
N ARG A 153 -4.80 9.44 8.95
CA ARG A 153 -5.23 10.81 9.29
C ARG A 153 -6.53 10.88 10.07
N LEU A 154 -7.21 9.75 10.27
CA LEU A 154 -8.49 9.71 10.96
C LEU A 154 -8.26 9.53 12.47
N PRO A 155 -8.88 10.36 13.33
CA PRO A 155 -8.81 10.18 14.78
C PRO A 155 -9.34 8.80 15.19
N GLY A 156 -8.60 8.09 16.04
CA GLY A 156 -9.00 6.78 16.58
C GLY A 156 -8.55 5.55 15.76
N ASP A 157 -7.84 5.76 14.66
CA ASP A 157 -7.29 4.67 13.84
C ASP A 157 -5.80 4.43 14.13
N GLU A 158 -5.49 4.09 15.38
CA GLU A 158 -4.14 3.63 15.77
C GLU A 158 -3.90 2.21 15.23
N VAL A 159 -3.57 2.12 13.95
CA VAL A 159 -3.21 0.85 13.29
C VAL A 159 -1.80 0.39 13.68
N VAL A 160 -0.93 1.35 14.05
CA VAL A 160 0.52 1.13 14.17
C VAL A 160 1.06 1.59 15.53
N SER A 161 1.72 0.69 16.27
CA SER A 161 2.37 1.02 17.55
C SER A 161 3.73 1.70 17.37
N LYS A 162 4.20 2.44 18.39
CA LYS A 162 5.52 3.10 18.38
C LYS A 162 6.67 2.10 18.20
N GLU A 163 6.56 0.92 18.79
CA GLU A 163 7.55 -0.16 18.71
C GLU A 163 7.64 -0.69 17.27
N GLU A 164 6.50 -0.81 16.59
CA GLU A 164 6.45 -1.26 15.21
C GLU A 164 7.02 -0.20 14.26
N VAL A 165 6.75 1.09 14.51
CA VAL A 165 7.40 2.19 13.76
C VAL A 165 8.92 2.13 13.93
N LYS A 166 9.43 1.90 15.14
CA LYS A 166 10.87 1.72 15.37
C LYS A 166 11.44 0.52 14.62
N LYS A 167 10.70 -0.61 14.56
CA LYS A 167 11.12 -1.78 13.76
C LYS A 167 11.18 -1.42 12.27
N LEU A 168 10.16 -0.72 11.75
CA LEU A 168 10.14 -0.22 10.39
C LEU A 168 11.33 0.70 10.08
N GLN A 169 11.60 1.71 10.92
CA GLN A 169 12.73 2.63 10.75
C GLN A 169 14.06 1.88 10.62
N ARG A 170 14.28 0.88 11.47
CA ARG A 170 15.50 0.06 11.44
C ARG A 170 15.63 -0.73 10.14
N VAL A 171 14.55 -1.37 9.68
CA VAL A 171 14.55 -2.12 8.41
C VAL A 171 14.75 -1.18 7.21
N VAL A 172 14.10 -0.01 7.22
CA VAL A 172 14.28 1.03 6.20
C VAL A 172 15.73 1.51 6.15
N SER A 173 16.37 1.67 7.31
CA SER A 173 17.78 2.09 7.37
C SER A 173 18.74 1.02 6.85
N TRP A 174 18.49 -0.25 7.18
CA TRP A 174 19.24 -1.36 6.59
C TRP A 174 19.06 -1.45 5.07
N PHE A 175 17.85 -1.21 4.58
CA PHE A 175 17.53 -1.14 3.16
C PHE A 175 18.27 0.03 2.48
N ALA A 176 18.22 1.24 3.05
CA ALA A 176 18.90 2.43 2.55
C ALA A 176 20.43 2.31 2.52
N ALA A 177 21.01 1.62 3.50
CA ALA A 177 22.44 1.33 3.52
C ALA A 177 22.89 0.41 2.36
N ARG A 178 21.96 -0.32 1.74
CA ARG A 178 22.24 -1.25 0.63
C ARG A 178 21.82 -0.70 -0.73
N TRP A 179 20.69 -0.01 -0.80
CA TRP A 179 20.12 0.49 -2.04
C TRP A 179 19.86 2.00 -1.93
N GLY A 180 20.41 2.79 -2.86
CA GLY A 180 20.29 4.25 -2.83
C GLY A 180 18.85 4.77 -2.82
N VAL A 181 17.91 4.07 -3.48
CA VAL A 181 16.48 4.41 -3.42
C VAL A 181 15.91 4.36 -2.00
N GLY A 182 16.51 3.57 -1.10
CA GLY A 182 16.10 3.47 0.30
C GLY A 182 16.21 4.79 1.06
N GLN A 183 17.08 5.71 0.64
CA GLN A 183 17.17 7.05 1.22
C GLN A 183 15.87 7.85 1.04
N GLN A 184 15.13 7.60 -0.05
CA GLN A 184 13.82 8.22 -0.27
C GLN A 184 12.80 7.68 0.74
N PHE A 185 12.86 6.38 1.07
CA PHE A 185 12.01 5.78 2.10
C PHE A 185 12.36 6.33 3.50
N GLU A 186 13.64 6.49 3.83
CA GLU A 186 14.08 7.09 5.10
C GLU A 186 13.57 8.53 5.25
N THR A 187 13.79 9.36 4.22
CA THR A 187 13.37 10.77 4.21
C THR A 187 11.86 10.87 4.40
N LYS A 188 11.11 10.07 3.62
CA LYS A 188 9.66 10.08 3.65
C LYS A 188 9.09 9.59 4.98
N LEU A 189 9.68 8.54 5.55
CA LEU A 189 9.27 8.02 6.85
C LEU A 189 9.53 9.06 7.96
N ALA A 190 10.68 9.74 7.93
CA ALA A 190 10.98 10.81 8.87
C ALA A 190 9.98 11.97 8.77
N ASP A 191 9.59 12.37 7.56
CA ASP A 191 8.55 13.39 7.34
C ASP A 191 7.21 13.00 7.95
N ILE A 192 6.77 11.75 7.72
CA ILE A 192 5.50 11.26 8.25
C ILE A 192 5.52 11.20 9.77
N MET A 193 6.61 10.68 10.36
CA MET A 193 6.74 10.60 11.81
C MET A 193 6.70 11.97 12.48
N ARG A 194 7.36 12.97 11.89
CA ARG A 194 7.28 14.37 12.37
C ARG A 194 5.85 14.89 12.35
N ASN A 195 5.09 14.58 11.29
CA ASN A 195 3.69 15.04 11.16
C ASN A 195 2.73 14.29 12.11
N LEU A 196 3.03 13.03 12.44
CA LEU A 196 2.22 12.20 13.32
C LEU A 196 2.61 12.30 14.80
N GLY A 197 3.69 13.00 15.15
CA GLY A 197 4.14 13.20 16.53
C GLY A 197 4.77 11.96 17.19
N TYR A 198 5.44 11.11 16.39
CA TYR A 198 6.21 9.96 16.88
C TYR A 198 7.62 10.33 17.33
#